data_AF-A0A3C1ADB9-F1
#
_entry.id   AF-A0A3C1ADB9-F1
#
_cell.length_a   1.000
_cell.length_b   1.000
_cell.length_c   1.000
_cell.angle_alpha   90.00
_cell.angle_beta   90.00
_cell.angle_gamma   90.00
#
_symmetry.space_group_name_H-M   'P 1'
#
loop_
_entity.id
_entity.type
_entity.pdbx_description
1 polymer ?
#
loop_
_entity_poly.entity_id
_entity_poly.type
_entity_poly.pdbx_seq_one_letter_code
_entity_poly.pdbx_strand_id
1 'polypeptide(L)'
;MKKILIDLFRHFIFWLFIFTIGRIFFLIYYQGLIVNSHIKFWEILTLFIHAFRLDVATFCYIASLFLLLWVIEGITKWKVIDQVVKYLNFLLIGIYFLIVAGETGLYGEWQTKLNVKALMYLKHPAEIINSAQTLTLVLMIVFWILAVKGSWLVFRRFIFLHSINQRTSKRWEAVVTYLVLQPILIIGSRGGIQQIPINQSQSYFSQHAILNHTAVNPEIDDSRTN
;
A
#
# COMPACT_ATOMS: atom_id res chain seq x y z
N MET A 1 -13.68 15.62 15.88
CA MET A 1 -14.17 14.93 14.67
C MET A 1 -13.69 15.54 13.35
N LYS A 2 -14.07 16.77 12.95
CA LYS A 2 -13.75 17.36 11.62
C LYS A 2 -12.26 17.28 11.24
N LYS A 3 -11.35 17.60 12.17
CA LYS A 3 -9.89 17.55 11.92
C LYS A 3 -9.38 16.12 11.66
N ILE A 4 -9.84 15.15 12.46
CA ILE A 4 -9.50 13.73 12.28
C ILE A 4 -9.97 13.23 10.91
N LEU A 5 -11.17 13.63 10.47
CA LEU A 5 -11.68 13.29 9.14
C LEU A 5 -10.83 13.90 8.02
N ILE A 6 -10.43 15.17 8.15
CA ILE A 6 -9.54 15.83 7.17
C ILE A 6 -8.17 15.12 7.12
N ASP A 7 -7.61 14.77 8.27
CA ASP A 7 -6.33 14.06 8.34
C ASP A 7 -6.43 12.65 7.75
N LEU A 8 -7.50 11.91 8.05
CA LEU A 8 -7.79 10.61 7.42
C LEU A 8 -7.91 10.74 5.91
N PHE A 9 -8.65 11.74 5.43
CA PHE A 9 -8.83 11.96 3.99
C PHE A 9 -7.52 12.33 3.29
N ARG A 10 -6.65 13.13 3.92
CA ARG A 10 -5.32 13.41 3.37
C ARG A 10 -4.45 12.16 3.31
N HIS A 11 -4.47 11.35 4.37
CA HIS A 11 -3.75 10.07 4.38
C HIS A 11 -4.31 9.14 3.32
N PHE A 12 -5.63 9.13 3.09
CA PHE A 12 -6.28 8.34 2.05
C PHE A 12 -5.74 8.70 0.67
N ILE A 13 -5.83 9.98 0.28
CA ILE A 13 -5.31 10.45 -1.02
C ILE A 13 -3.81 10.19 -1.15
N PHE A 14 -3.05 10.41 -0.09
CA PHE A 14 -1.62 10.13 -0.08
C PHE A 14 -1.32 8.64 -0.31
N TRP A 15 -1.99 7.73 0.38
CA TRP A 15 -1.79 6.29 0.21
C TRP A 15 -2.23 5.80 -1.17
N LEU A 16 -3.35 6.29 -1.72
CA LEU A 16 -3.74 6.00 -3.10
C LEU A 16 -2.66 6.42 -4.11
N PHE A 17 -2.04 7.57 -3.90
CA PHE A 17 -0.92 8.04 -4.71
C PHE A 17 0.29 7.11 -4.59
N ILE A 18 0.64 6.67 -3.39
CA ILE A 18 1.72 5.67 -3.16
C ILE A 18 1.43 4.35 -3.87
N PHE A 19 0.20 3.83 -3.75
CA PHE A 19 -0.21 2.60 -4.41
C PHE A 19 -0.09 2.70 -5.93
N THR A 20 -0.55 3.83 -6.47
CA THR A 20 -0.46 4.16 -7.90
C THR A 20 0.99 4.22 -8.39
N ILE A 21 1.92 4.83 -7.63
CA ILE A 21 3.35 4.85 -8.00
C ILE A 21 3.91 3.45 -8.14
N GLY A 22 3.62 2.56 -7.17
CA GLY A 22 4.09 1.18 -7.23
C GLY A 22 3.62 0.44 -8.48
N ARG A 23 2.35 0.62 -8.85
CA ARG A 23 1.76 0.03 -10.07
C ARG A 23 2.35 0.61 -11.35
N ILE A 24 2.51 1.94 -11.42
CA ILE A 24 3.13 2.59 -12.57
C ILE A 24 4.56 2.09 -12.77
N PHE A 25 5.33 1.96 -11.69
CA PHE A 25 6.69 1.41 -11.77
C PHE A 25 6.69 0.00 -12.36
N PHE A 26 5.82 -0.88 -11.87
CA PHE A 26 5.69 -2.25 -12.38
C PHE A 26 5.32 -2.26 -13.88
N LEU A 27 4.34 -1.44 -14.30
CA LEU A 27 3.93 -1.32 -15.70
C LEU A 27 5.06 -0.80 -16.60
N ILE A 28 5.83 0.19 -16.14
CA ILE A 28 6.98 0.73 -16.89
C ILE A 28 8.06 -0.34 -17.03
N TYR A 29 8.37 -1.07 -15.96
CA TYR A 29 9.38 -2.12 -15.98
C TYR A 29 9.02 -3.24 -16.97
N TYR A 30 7.75 -3.64 -17.00
CA TYR A 30 7.24 -4.67 -17.91
C TYR A 30 6.60 -4.15 -19.19
N GLN A 31 6.89 -2.91 -19.60
CA GLN A 31 6.31 -2.31 -20.80
C GLN A 31 6.53 -3.16 -22.06
N GLY A 32 7.67 -3.84 -22.18
CA GLY A 32 7.96 -4.74 -23.30
C GLY A 32 7.00 -5.93 -23.36
N LEU A 33 6.67 -6.53 -22.20
CA LEU A 33 5.71 -7.64 -22.12
C LEU A 33 4.28 -7.17 -22.46
N ILE A 34 3.93 -5.96 -22.02
CA ILE A 34 2.62 -5.35 -22.30
C ILE A 34 2.45 -5.09 -23.81
N VAL A 35 3.46 -4.49 -24.45
CA VAL A 35 3.44 -4.19 -25.89
C VAL A 35 3.42 -5.49 -26.72
N ASN A 36 4.23 -6.49 -26.35
CA ASN A 36 4.26 -7.78 -27.03
C ASN A 36 2.96 -8.58 -26.89
N SER A 37 2.22 -8.36 -25.82
CA SER A 37 0.92 -9.01 -25.57
C SER A 37 -0.26 -8.29 -26.27
N HIS A 38 0.01 -7.25 -27.08
CA HIS A 38 -0.99 -6.43 -27.77
C HIS A 38 -2.07 -5.82 -26.84
N ILE A 39 -1.70 -5.54 -25.59
CA ILE A 39 -2.60 -4.96 -24.60
C ILE A 39 -2.91 -3.51 -24.97
N LYS A 40 -4.20 -3.16 -25.06
CA LYS A 40 -4.61 -1.79 -25.39
C LYS A 40 -4.43 -0.85 -24.20
N PHE A 41 -4.07 0.40 -24.48
CA PHE A 41 -3.92 1.44 -23.46
C PHE A 41 -5.17 1.60 -22.57
N TRP A 42 -6.37 1.49 -23.13
CA TRP A 42 -7.62 1.57 -22.37
C TRP A 42 -7.75 0.46 -21.31
N GLU A 43 -7.27 -0.75 -21.59
CA GLU A 43 -7.26 -1.85 -20.61
C GLU A 43 -6.33 -1.55 -19.44
N ILE A 44 -5.19 -0.90 -19.73
CA ILE A 44 -4.25 -0.42 -18.70
C ILE A 44 -4.91 0.65 -17.82
N LEU A 45 -5.75 1.53 -18.36
CA LEU A 45 -6.48 2.50 -17.54
C LEU A 45 -7.53 1.86 -16.64
N THR A 46 -8.22 0.82 -17.13
CA THR A 46 -9.22 0.11 -16.32
C THR A 46 -8.61 -0.60 -15.10
N LEU A 47 -7.30 -0.90 -15.13
CA LEU A 47 -6.57 -1.46 -14.00
C LEU A 47 -6.74 -0.64 -12.71
N PHE A 48 -6.64 0.68 -12.80
CA PHE A 48 -6.73 1.55 -11.61
C PHE A 48 -8.14 1.55 -11.01
N ILE A 49 -9.17 1.32 -11.83
CA ILE A 49 -10.55 1.19 -11.38
C ILE A 49 -10.73 -0.13 -10.61
N HIS A 50 -10.21 -1.23 -11.16
CA HIS A 50 -10.31 -2.55 -10.53
C HIS A 50 -9.43 -2.69 -9.28
N ALA A 51 -8.30 -1.97 -9.24
CA ALA A 51 -7.42 -1.87 -8.08
C ALA A 51 -8.03 -1.07 -6.93
N PHE A 52 -8.85 -0.06 -7.24
CA PHE A 52 -9.34 0.92 -6.27
C PHE A 52 -10.02 0.29 -5.06
N ARG A 53 -10.80 -0.78 -5.26
CA ARG A 53 -11.51 -1.44 -4.15
C ARG A 53 -10.55 -2.08 -3.14
N LEU A 54 -9.48 -2.72 -3.63
CA LEU A 54 -8.41 -3.24 -2.77
C LEU A 54 -7.62 -2.11 -2.12
N ASP A 55 -7.34 -1.02 -2.84
CA ASP A 55 -6.64 0.14 -2.31
C ASP A 55 -7.37 0.77 -1.12
N VAL A 56 -8.69 0.93 -1.25
CA VAL A 56 -9.54 1.41 -0.16
C VAL A 56 -9.47 0.44 1.03
N ALA A 57 -9.59 -0.87 0.79
CA ALA A 57 -9.53 -1.87 1.85
C ALA A 57 -8.19 -1.86 2.59
N THR A 58 -7.07 -1.87 1.86
CA THR A 58 -5.71 -1.79 2.42
C THR A 58 -5.52 -0.49 3.20
N PHE A 59 -5.99 0.64 2.67
CA PHE A 59 -5.95 1.90 3.41
C PHE A 59 -6.78 1.84 4.70
N CYS A 60 -7.96 1.22 4.69
CA CYS A 60 -8.80 1.10 5.88
C CYS A 60 -8.11 0.31 7.02
N TYR A 61 -7.28 -0.69 6.70
CA TYR A 61 -6.43 -1.35 7.69
C TYR A 61 -5.41 -0.39 8.30
N ILE A 62 -4.69 0.37 7.47
CA ILE A 62 -3.70 1.36 7.92
C ILE A 62 -4.36 2.48 8.73
N ALA A 63 -5.49 2.99 8.24
CA ALA A 63 -6.26 4.06 8.86
C ALA A 63 -6.84 3.65 10.22
N SER A 64 -7.23 2.39 10.39
CA SER A 64 -7.69 1.86 11.69
C SER A 64 -6.61 1.99 12.76
N LEU A 65 -5.36 1.68 12.39
CA LEU A 65 -4.22 1.80 13.28
C LEU A 65 -3.90 3.27 13.60
N PHE A 66 -3.94 4.17 12.61
CA PHE A 66 -3.75 5.60 12.84
C PHE A 66 -4.85 6.20 13.72
N LEU A 67 -6.10 5.82 13.48
CA LEU A 67 -7.24 6.27 14.28
C LEU A 67 -7.09 5.87 15.74
N LEU A 68 -6.70 4.61 16.01
CA LEU A 68 -6.43 4.14 17.37
C LEU A 68 -5.37 4.99 18.06
N LEU A 69 -4.25 5.25 17.40
CA LEU A 69 -3.18 6.09 17.94
C LEU A 69 -3.65 7.52 18.22
N TRP A 70 -4.33 8.17 17.28
CA TRP A 70 -4.86 9.52 17.46
C TRP A 70 -5.90 9.63 18.58
N VAL A 71 -6.65 8.56 18.83
CA VAL A 71 -7.60 8.52 19.96
C VAL A 71 -6.86 8.41 21.29
N ILE A 72 -5.82 7.58 21.37
CA ILE A 72 -4.93 7.52 22.54
C ILE A 72 -4.32 8.91 22.79
N GLU A 73 -3.86 9.59 21.74
CA GLU A 73 -3.35 10.95 21.83
C GLU A 73 -4.40 11.93 22.37
N GLY A 74 -5.64 11.86 21.89
CA GLY A 74 -6.73 12.69 22.39
C GLY A 74 -7.06 12.48 23.88
N ILE A 75 -6.80 11.27 24.41
CA ILE A 75 -7.05 10.92 25.82
C ILE A 75 -5.87 11.34 26.71
N THR A 76 -4.65 10.94 26.33
CA THR A 76 -3.42 11.12 27.12
C THR A 76 -2.76 12.49 26.91
N LYS A 77 -3.04 13.15 25.77
CA LYS A 77 -2.39 14.38 25.27
C LYS A 77 -0.88 14.20 25.00
N TRP A 78 -0.43 12.97 24.82
CA TRP A 78 0.98 12.68 24.53
C TRP A 78 1.33 13.00 23.09
N LYS A 79 1.96 14.16 22.87
CA LYS A 79 2.44 14.62 21.54
C LYS A 79 3.45 13.68 20.88
N VAL A 80 4.02 12.72 21.63
CA VAL A 80 4.91 11.67 21.08
C VAL A 80 4.16 10.79 20.07
N ILE A 81 2.85 10.64 20.22
CA ILE A 81 2.04 9.77 19.35
C ILE A 81 2.02 10.27 17.90
N ASP A 82 2.05 11.58 17.67
CA ASP A 82 2.19 12.13 16.31
C ASP A 82 3.51 11.70 15.64
N GLN A 83 4.60 11.63 16.41
CA GLN A 83 5.87 11.12 15.90
C GLN A 83 5.77 9.62 15.62
N VAL A 84 5.13 8.85 16.51
CA VAL A 84 4.90 7.42 16.30
C VAL A 84 4.12 7.17 15.01
N VAL A 85 3.00 7.87 14.79
CA VAL A 85 2.20 7.74 13.56
C VAL A 85 3.01 8.09 12.33
N LYS A 86 3.83 9.15 12.40
CA LYS A 86 4.70 9.55 11.30
C LYS A 86 5.77 8.50 10.96
N TYR A 87 6.48 7.97 11.96
CA TYR A 87 7.49 6.93 11.75
C TYR A 87 6.86 5.63 11.29
N LEU A 88 5.71 5.26 11.85
CA LEU A 88 4.95 4.09 11.44
C LEU A 88 4.49 4.21 9.98
N ASN A 89 3.97 5.36 9.56
CA ASN A 89 3.60 5.60 8.17
C ASN A 89 4.81 5.44 7.25
N PHE A 90 5.96 6.03 7.61
CA PHE A 90 7.18 5.88 6.82
C PHE A 90 7.70 4.44 6.77
N LEU A 91 7.61 3.70 7.87
CA LEU A 91 7.93 2.28 7.93
C LEU A 91 7.04 1.47 6.97
N LEU A 92 5.72 1.72 7.01
CA LEU A 92 4.76 1.04 6.13
C LEU A 92 5.02 1.34 4.65
N ILE A 93 5.37 2.59 4.30
CA ILE A 93 5.77 2.95 2.93
C ILE A 93 7.04 2.21 2.51
N GLY A 94 8.04 2.14 3.41
CA GLY A 94 9.28 1.41 3.17
C GLY A 94 9.04 -0.06 2.90
N ILE A 95 8.18 -0.70 3.70
CA ILE A 95 7.76 -2.10 3.51
C ILE A 95 7.00 -2.24 2.20
N TYR A 96 6.02 -1.38 1.91
CA TYR A 96 5.24 -1.42 0.68
C TYR A 96 6.14 -1.39 -0.57
N PHE A 97 7.03 -0.40 -0.69
CA PHE A 97 7.92 -0.31 -1.85
C PHE A 97 8.95 -1.43 -1.91
N LEU A 98 9.34 -1.98 -0.76
CA LEU A 98 10.22 -3.15 -0.73
C LEU A 98 9.53 -4.36 -1.34
N ILE A 99 8.25 -4.58 -1.01
CA ILE A 99 7.45 -5.65 -1.61
C ILE A 99 7.25 -5.38 -3.11
N VAL A 100 6.92 -4.15 -3.53
CA VAL A 100 6.83 -3.79 -4.96
C VAL A 100 8.13 -4.10 -5.70
N ALA A 101 9.28 -3.73 -5.13
CA ALA A 101 10.59 -3.99 -5.72
C ALA A 101 10.89 -5.49 -5.80
N GLY A 102 10.57 -6.25 -4.74
CA GLY A 102 10.73 -7.70 -4.72
C GLY A 102 9.84 -8.41 -5.75
N GLU A 103 8.56 -8.04 -5.82
CA GLU A 103 7.63 -8.54 -6.83
C GLU A 103 8.12 -8.22 -8.24
N THR A 104 8.48 -6.96 -8.50
CA THR A 104 8.96 -6.54 -9.83
C THR A 104 10.26 -7.24 -10.21
N GLY A 105 11.18 -7.47 -9.27
CA GLY A 105 12.43 -8.16 -9.54
C GLY A 105 12.25 -9.65 -9.85
N LEU A 106 11.27 -10.30 -9.23
CA LEU A 106 11.02 -11.75 -9.36
C LEU A 106 10.01 -12.11 -10.45
N TYR A 107 9.12 -11.18 -10.83
CA TYR A 107 8.02 -11.45 -11.74
C TYR A 107 8.49 -11.91 -13.13
N GLY A 108 9.70 -11.52 -13.57
CA GLY A 108 10.22 -11.88 -14.88
C GLY A 108 10.37 -13.40 -15.02
N GLU A 109 10.97 -14.02 -13.99
CA GLU A 109 11.24 -15.44 -13.94
C GLU A 109 10.00 -16.25 -13.56
N TRP A 110 9.19 -15.74 -12.62
CA TRP A 110 8.13 -16.54 -12.01
C TRP A 110 6.74 -16.24 -12.53
N GLN A 111 6.54 -15.08 -13.17
CA GLN A 111 5.25 -14.59 -13.67
C GLN A 111 4.13 -14.58 -12.61
N THR A 112 4.51 -14.63 -11.32
CA THR A 112 3.62 -14.64 -10.16
C THR A 112 3.98 -13.53 -9.19
N LYS A 113 3.03 -13.19 -8.32
CA LYS A 113 3.28 -12.31 -7.16
C LYS A 113 4.21 -12.98 -6.15
N LEU A 114 4.70 -12.18 -5.20
CA LEU A 114 5.57 -12.65 -4.13
C LEU A 114 4.77 -13.57 -3.22
N ASN A 115 5.13 -14.86 -3.21
CA ASN A 115 4.45 -15.89 -2.43
C ASN A 115 5.33 -16.39 -1.29
N VAL A 116 4.76 -17.24 -0.43
CA VAL A 116 5.50 -17.86 0.68
C VAL A 116 6.73 -18.65 0.20
N LYS A 117 6.69 -19.24 -1.01
CA LYS A 117 7.88 -19.91 -1.59
C LYS A 117 9.01 -18.92 -1.83
N ALA A 118 8.71 -17.71 -2.34
CA ALA A 118 9.66 -16.61 -2.48
C ALA A 118 10.39 -16.30 -1.17
N LEU A 119 9.64 -16.23 -0.08
CA LEU A 119 10.18 -15.98 1.26
C LEU A 119 11.05 -17.14 1.76
N MET A 120 10.75 -18.38 1.38
CA MET A 120 11.62 -19.51 1.72
C MET A 120 12.98 -19.41 1.02
N TYR A 121 13.03 -18.95 -0.23
CA TYR A 121 14.29 -18.70 -0.93
C TYR A 121 15.10 -17.58 -0.27
N LEU A 122 14.45 -16.58 0.34
CA LEU A 122 15.16 -15.52 1.10
C LEU A 122 15.92 -16.05 2.33
N LYS A 123 15.69 -17.29 2.76
CA LYS A 123 16.55 -17.95 3.77
C LYS A 123 17.97 -18.20 3.26
N HIS A 124 18.16 -18.21 1.94
CA HIS A 124 19.43 -18.39 1.25
C HIS A 124 19.76 -17.14 0.40
N PRO A 125 19.98 -15.97 1.02
CA PRO A 125 20.11 -14.71 0.30
C PRO A 125 21.33 -14.68 -0.65
N ALA A 126 22.39 -15.42 -0.32
CA ALA A 126 23.57 -15.56 -1.17
C ALA A 126 23.24 -16.23 -2.51
N GLU A 127 22.36 -17.25 -2.50
CA GLU A 127 21.95 -17.95 -3.72
C GLU A 127 21.13 -17.02 -4.62
N ILE A 128 20.21 -16.24 -4.03
CA ILE A 128 19.41 -15.25 -4.77
C ILE A 128 20.31 -14.20 -5.40
N ILE A 129 21.21 -13.58 -4.62
CA ILE A 129 22.07 -12.50 -5.13
C ILE A 129 23.00 -13.01 -6.25
N ASN A 130 23.51 -14.23 -6.12
CA ASN A 130 24.37 -14.84 -7.13
C ASN A 130 23.62 -15.27 -8.40
N SER A 131 22.33 -15.65 -8.26
CA SER A 131 21.47 -16.02 -9.38
C SER A 131 20.80 -14.82 -10.07
N ALA A 132 20.64 -13.71 -9.36
CA ALA A 132 19.90 -12.56 -9.86
C ALA A 132 20.74 -11.71 -10.80
N GLN A 133 20.11 -11.21 -11.86
CA GLN A 133 20.75 -10.27 -12.76
C GLN A 133 21.14 -9.00 -11.99
N THR A 134 22.44 -8.68 -11.95
CA THR A 134 22.98 -7.56 -11.16
C THR A 134 22.28 -6.23 -11.49
N LEU A 135 21.95 -6.00 -12.76
CA LEU A 135 21.23 -4.80 -13.20
C LEU A 135 19.83 -4.72 -12.57
N THR A 136 19.09 -5.82 -12.51
CA THR A 136 17.76 -5.89 -11.88
C THR A 136 17.85 -5.56 -10.40
N LEU A 137 18.80 -6.16 -9.67
CA LEU A 137 19.00 -5.84 -8.26
C LEU A 137 19.30 -4.36 -8.02
N VAL A 138 20.21 -3.78 -8.81
CA VAL A 138 20.57 -2.36 -8.72
C VAL A 138 19.35 -1.48 -9.00
N LEU A 139 18.58 -1.77 -10.05
CA LEU A 139 17.36 -1.02 -10.39
C LEU A 139 16.31 -1.09 -9.28
N MET A 140 16.10 -2.27 -8.67
CA MET A 140 15.15 -2.44 -7.57
C MET A 140 15.56 -1.65 -6.32
N ILE A 141 16.85 -1.65 -5.97
CA ILE A 141 17.39 -0.89 -4.84
C ILE A 141 17.27 0.62 -5.11
N VAL A 142 17.63 1.07 -6.30
CA VAL A 142 17.54 2.49 -6.70
C VAL A 142 16.08 2.94 -6.68
N PHE A 143 15.17 2.16 -7.26
CA PHE A 143 13.73 2.44 -7.20
C PHE A 143 13.25 2.56 -5.75
N TRP A 144 13.56 1.58 -4.89
CA TRP A 144 13.13 1.59 -3.50
C TRP A 144 13.60 2.86 -2.77
N ILE A 145 14.88 3.22 -2.89
CA ILE A 145 15.44 4.43 -2.28
C ILE A 145 14.73 5.68 -2.80
N LEU A 146 14.55 5.80 -4.11
CA LEU A 146 13.92 6.98 -4.73
C LEU A 146 12.44 7.08 -4.38
N ALA A 147 11.71 5.97 -4.38
CA ALA A 147 10.30 5.92 -4.04
C ALA A 147 10.06 6.31 -2.57
N VAL A 148 10.86 5.77 -1.65
CA VAL A 148 10.78 6.10 -0.22
C VAL A 148 11.15 7.57 0.02
N LYS A 149 12.25 8.07 -0.57
CA LYS A 149 12.64 9.48 -0.46
C LYS A 149 11.60 10.42 -1.08
N GLY A 150 11.08 10.08 -2.26
CA GLY A 150 10.03 10.85 -2.94
C GLY A 150 8.76 10.92 -2.10
N SER A 151 8.35 9.79 -1.53
CA SER A 151 7.19 9.69 -0.64
C SER A 151 7.35 10.55 0.62
N TRP A 152 8.55 10.60 1.19
CA TRP A 152 8.87 11.50 2.30
C TRP A 152 8.71 12.97 1.93
N LEU A 153 9.20 13.37 0.76
CA LEU A 153 9.07 14.76 0.28
C LEU A 153 7.60 15.15 0.09
N VAL A 154 6.81 14.27 -0.53
CA VAL A 154 5.36 14.45 -0.69
C VAL A 154 4.67 14.51 0.68
N PHE A 155 4.96 13.56 1.58
CA PHE A 155 4.40 13.53 2.93
C PHE A 155 4.67 14.84 3.70
N ARG A 156 5.91 15.35 3.63
CA ARG A 156 6.29 16.59 4.31
C ARG A 156 5.50 17.79 3.79
N ARG A 157 5.24 17.84 2.47
CA ARG A 157 4.52 18.95 1.82
C ARG A 157 3.01 18.87 2.00
N PHE A 158 2.42 17.69 1.94
CA PHE A 158 0.96 17.50 1.93
C PHE A 158 0.35 17.21 3.31
N ILE A 159 1.09 16.54 4.20
CA ILE A 159 0.58 16.08 5.51
C ILE A 159 1.23 16.86 6.65
N PHE A 160 2.56 16.94 6.69
CA PHE A 160 3.27 17.52 7.84
C PHE A 160 2.99 19.03 8.02
N LEU A 161 2.94 19.82 6.94
CA LEU A 161 2.69 21.27 7.02
C LEU A 161 1.33 21.63 7.63
N HIS A 162 0.36 20.72 7.65
CA HIS A 162 -0.99 21.00 8.13
C HIS A 162 -1.33 20.32 9.46
N SER A 163 -0.55 19.33 9.91
CA SER A 163 -0.83 18.56 11.12
C SER A 163 -0.34 19.22 12.41
N ILE A 164 0.59 20.20 12.33
CA ILE A 164 1.41 20.63 13.48
C ILE A 164 0.67 21.51 14.51
N ASN A 165 -0.55 21.94 14.26
CA ASN A 165 -1.25 22.81 15.19
C ASN A 165 -2.72 22.41 15.39
N GLN A 166 -3.08 22.17 16.66
CA GLN A 166 -4.43 22.17 17.23
C GLN A 166 -5.19 20.82 17.37
N ARG A 167 -4.53 19.77 17.88
CA ARG A 167 -5.22 18.59 18.44
C ARG A 167 -5.48 18.75 19.93
N THR A 168 -6.43 19.63 20.27
CA THR A 168 -6.98 19.73 21.63
C THR A 168 -8.48 19.48 21.58
N SER A 169 -8.88 18.24 21.27
CA SER A 169 -10.27 17.81 21.47
C SER A 169 -10.49 17.45 22.94
N LYS A 170 -11.73 17.58 23.41
CA LYS A 170 -12.10 17.03 24.72
C LYS A 170 -11.93 15.50 24.69
N ARG A 171 -11.58 14.87 25.82
CA ARG A 171 -11.34 13.41 25.89
C ARG A 171 -12.53 12.59 25.36
N TRP A 172 -13.76 13.02 25.66
CA TRP A 172 -14.98 12.36 25.18
C TRP A 172 -15.15 12.44 23.65
N GLU A 173 -14.71 13.54 23.00
CA GLU A 173 -14.78 13.67 21.54
C GLU A 173 -13.87 12.65 20.84
N ALA A 174 -12.72 12.31 21.45
CA ALA A 174 -11.82 11.28 20.93
C ALA A 174 -12.50 9.91 20.95
N VAL A 175 -13.14 9.56 22.08
CA VAL A 175 -13.88 8.29 22.24
C VAL A 175 -15.06 8.21 21.26
N VAL A 176 -15.87 9.26 21.14
CA VAL A 176 -16.98 9.30 20.17
C VAL A 176 -16.47 9.19 18.74
N THR A 177 -15.35 9.84 18.40
CA THR A 177 -14.75 9.72 17.07
C THR A 177 -14.34 8.27 16.78
N TYR A 178 -13.74 7.58 17.75
CA TYR A 178 -13.38 6.17 17.61
C TYR A 178 -14.61 5.28 17.38
N LEU A 179 -15.63 5.40 18.24
CA LEU A 179 -16.84 4.58 18.17
C LEU A 179 -17.60 4.74 16.85
N VAL A 180 -17.55 5.93 16.24
CA VAL A 180 -18.20 6.18 14.94
C VAL A 180 -17.34 5.73 13.76
N LEU A 181 -16.05 6.05 13.76
CA LEU A 181 -15.20 5.82 12.59
C LEU A 181 -14.63 4.40 12.52
N GLN A 182 -14.35 3.77 13.66
CA GLN A 182 -13.76 2.43 13.67
C GLN A 182 -14.66 1.38 12.98
N PRO A 183 -15.98 1.31 13.21
CA PRO A 183 -16.85 0.38 12.48
C PRO A 183 -16.85 0.64 10.97
N ILE A 184 -16.82 1.90 10.54
CA ILE A 184 -16.78 2.28 9.11
C ILE A 184 -15.48 1.77 8.48
N LEU A 185 -14.34 1.94 9.17
CA LEU A 185 -13.05 1.45 8.69
C LEU A 185 -13.00 -0.08 8.65
N ILE A 186 -13.63 -0.79 9.60
CA ILE A 186 -13.73 -2.26 9.59
C ILE A 186 -14.59 -2.75 8.41
N ILE A 187 -15.68 -2.07 8.10
CA ILE A 187 -16.51 -2.41 6.93
C ILE A 187 -15.73 -2.13 5.64
N GLY A 188 -15.02 -1.00 5.59
CA GLY A 188 -14.17 -0.62 4.46
C GLY A 188 -13.04 -1.61 4.20
N SER A 189 -12.38 -2.12 5.26
CA SER A 189 -11.29 -3.09 5.14
C SER A 189 -11.76 -4.46 4.60
N ARG A 190 -13.04 -4.79 4.78
CA ARG A 190 -13.68 -5.97 4.17
C ARG A 190 -14.12 -5.74 2.72
N GLY A 191 -13.97 -4.52 2.20
CA GLY A 191 -14.49 -4.12 0.89
C GLY A 191 -16.00 -3.94 0.84
N GLY A 192 -16.67 -3.79 2.00
CA GLY A 192 -18.12 -3.58 2.11
C GLY A 192 -18.82 -4.53 3.09
N ILE A 193 -20.15 -4.58 3.01
CA ILE A 193 -21.05 -5.35 3.92
C ILE A 193 -21.24 -6.82 3.43
N GLN A 194 -20.38 -7.26 2.52
CA GLN A 194 -20.42 -8.59 1.93
C GLN A 194 -20.07 -9.69 2.94
N GLN A 195 -20.64 -10.89 2.73
CA GLN A 195 -20.45 -12.05 3.60
C GLN A 195 -18.98 -12.48 3.64
N ILE A 196 -18.33 -12.54 2.48
CA ILE A 196 -16.91 -12.89 2.34
C ILE A 196 -16.09 -11.61 2.22
N PRO A 197 -15.04 -11.42 3.05
CA PRO A 197 -14.13 -10.29 2.90
C PRO A 197 -13.53 -10.19 1.49
N ILE A 198 -13.19 -8.97 1.08
CA ILE A 198 -12.51 -8.72 -0.18
C ILE A 198 -11.24 -9.57 -0.29
N ASN A 199 -11.04 -10.17 -1.46
CA ASN A 199 -9.86 -10.97 -1.78
C ASN A 199 -9.17 -10.42 -3.03
N GLN A 200 -7.98 -10.92 -3.32
CA GLN A 200 -7.18 -10.48 -4.46
C GLN A 200 -7.85 -10.75 -5.82
N SER A 201 -8.50 -11.92 -5.94
CA SER A 201 -9.18 -12.33 -7.18
C SER A 201 -10.31 -11.39 -7.60
N GLN A 202 -10.89 -10.62 -6.66
CA GLN A 202 -11.90 -9.61 -6.98
C GLN A 202 -11.36 -8.43 -7.80
N SER A 203 -10.04 -8.27 -7.90
CA SER A 203 -9.41 -7.29 -8.78
C SER A 203 -8.89 -7.89 -10.10
N TYR A 204 -9.14 -9.18 -10.37
CA TYR A 204 -8.81 -9.79 -11.66
C TYR A 204 -9.92 -9.49 -12.67
N PHE A 205 -9.55 -8.91 -13.81
CA PHE A 205 -10.50 -8.38 -14.80
C PHE A 205 -10.09 -8.62 -16.26
N SER A 206 -8.82 -8.92 -16.52
CA SER A 206 -8.28 -9.09 -17.86
C SER A 206 -7.94 -10.56 -18.14
N GLN A 207 -7.89 -10.93 -19.42
CA GLN A 207 -7.30 -12.20 -19.87
C GLN A 207 -5.77 -12.19 -19.74
N HIS A 208 -5.16 -11.01 -19.61
CA HIS A 208 -3.73 -10.85 -19.43
C HIS A 208 -3.36 -10.87 -17.94
N ALA A 209 -2.69 -11.95 -17.51
CA ALA A 209 -2.29 -12.15 -16.12
C ALA A 209 -1.48 -10.97 -15.54
N ILE A 210 -0.65 -10.31 -16.35
CA ILE A 210 0.12 -9.14 -15.95
C ILE A 210 -0.77 -7.99 -15.43
N LEU A 211 -1.90 -7.72 -16.08
CA LEU A 211 -2.81 -6.66 -15.63
C LEU A 211 -3.51 -7.03 -14.32
N ASN A 212 -3.90 -8.29 -14.19
CA ASN A 212 -4.53 -8.83 -12.97
C ASN A 212 -3.57 -8.77 -11.79
N HIS A 213 -2.34 -9.26 -11.96
CA HIS A 213 -1.31 -9.22 -10.93
C HIS A 213 -0.98 -7.76 -10.57
N THR A 214 -0.92 -6.85 -11.54
CA THR A 214 -0.67 -5.42 -11.25
C THR A 214 -1.83 -4.74 -10.51
N ALA A 215 -3.07 -5.18 -10.70
CA ALA A 215 -4.24 -4.60 -10.05
C ALA A 215 -4.27 -4.86 -8.53
N VAL A 216 -3.67 -5.95 -8.07
CA VAL A 216 -3.64 -6.31 -6.65
C VAL A 216 -2.62 -5.48 -5.87
N ASN A 217 -2.95 -5.15 -4.63
CA ASN A 217 -1.96 -4.61 -3.71
C ASN A 217 -0.86 -5.63 -3.43
N PRO A 218 0.41 -5.20 -3.29
CA PRO A 218 1.52 -6.06 -2.91
C PRO A 218 1.25 -6.67 -1.54
N GLU A 219 1.25 -7.99 -1.50
CA GLU A 219 0.99 -8.80 -0.31
C GLU A 219 1.75 -10.11 -0.48
N ILE A 220 2.07 -10.75 0.64
CA ILE A 220 2.64 -12.09 0.64
C ILE A 220 1.49 -13.07 0.42
N ASP A 221 1.41 -13.64 -0.79
CA ASP A 221 0.41 -14.64 -1.11
C ASP A 221 0.77 -16.01 -0.51
N ASP A 222 -0.14 -16.59 0.28
CA ASP A 222 -0.08 -17.98 0.74
C ASP A 222 -0.92 -18.86 -0.18
N SER A 223 -0.47 -18.97 -1.45
CA SER A 223 -1.00 -19.95 -2.40
C SER A 223 -0.54 -21.37 -2.03
N ARG A 224 -0.99 -21.82 -0.87
CA ARG A 224 -1.25 -23.23 -0.51
C ARG A 224 -2.69 -23.66 -0.83
N THR A 225 -3.48 -22.80 -1.47
CA THR A 225 -4.86 -23.10 -1.86
C THR A 225 -5.03 -23.09 -3.38
N ASN A 226 -4.42 -24.10 -4.00
CA ASN A 226 -4.97 -25.02 -5.02
C ASN A 226 -3.83 -25.62 -5.84
#